data_AF-A0A7V3PK10-F1
#
_entry.id   AF-A0A7V3PK10-F1
#
_cell.length_a   1.000
_cell.length_b   1.000
_cell.length_c   1.000
_cell.angle_alpha   90.00
_cell.angle_beta   90.00
_cell.angle_gamma   90.00
#
_symmetry.space_group_name_H-M   'P 1'
#
loop_
_entity.id
_entity.type
_entity.pdbx_description
1 polymer ?
#
loop_
_entity_poly.entity_id
_entity_poly.type
_entity_poly.pdbx_seq_one_letter_code
_entity_poly.pdbx_strand_id
1 'polypeptide(L)'
;MKSNFRNIFVLLLISKLLFSQSEFNVHLYNPDKILDREEISKLLPVERELIQSEILARYGYIFEDSLLQRYFLKQIWYDANTKEFPVLSQIDSINFYLLEEFNQKNERTVWENVKRFRPVLDDVQKSYFSYCFENSNYKSIAKRKFKLKPFNYC
;
A
#
# COMPACT_ATOMS: atom_id res chain seq x y z
N MET A 1 21.87 -46.87 3.00
CA MET A 1 20.67 -46.10 2.59
C MET A 1 20.39 -44.91 3.54
N LYS A 2 21.27 -43.92 3.62
CA LYS A 2 21.04 -42.69 4.40
C LYS A 2 21.69 -41.49 3.69
N SER A 3 21.17 -41.09 2.53
CA SER A 3 21.70 -39.88 1.86
C SER A 3 20.76 -39.16 0.88
N ASN A 4 19.46 -39.46 0.86
CA ASN A 4 18.52 -38.76 -0.04
C ASN A 4 17.44 -37.95 0.69
N PHE A 5 17.12 -38.25 1.95
CA PHE A 5 16.08 -37.53 2.71
C PHE A 5 16.53 -36.14 3.20
N ARG A 6 17.83 -35.97 3.49
CA ARG A 6 18.36 -34.70 4.02
C ARG A 6 18.36 -33.59 2.97
N ASN A 7 18.61 -33.94 1.71
CA ASN A 7 18.61 -32.98 0.59
C ASN A 7 17.19 -32.53 0.20
N ILE A 8 16.20 -33.44 0.25
CA ILE A 8 14.79 -33.11 -0.03
C ILE A 8 14.22 -32.18 1.05
N PHE A 9 14.57 -32.39 2.32
CA PHE A 9 14.12 -31.53 3.41
C PHE A 9 14.73 -30.12 3.35
N VAL A 10 16.00 -30.01 2.94
CA VAL A 10 16.67 -28.72 2.71
C VAL A 10 16.07 -27.99 1.52
N LEU A 11 15.79 -28.68 0.41
CA LEU A 11 15.09 -28.09 -0.76
C LEU A 11 13.66 -27.62 -0.42
N LEU A 12 12.92 -28.36 0.40
CA LEU A 12 11.58 -27.96 0.86
C LEU A 12 11.61 -26.79 1.86
N LEU A 13 12.67 -26.67 2.68
CA LEU A 13 12.90 -25.53 3.57
C LEU A 13 13.25 -24.28 2.77
N ILE A 14 14.11 -24.41 1.74
CA ILE A 14 14.48 -23.31 0.86
C ILE A 14 13.28 -22.87 0.00
N SER A 15 12.46 -23.79 -0.51
CA SER A 15 11.25 -23.41 -1.26
C SER A 15 10.21 -22.72 -0.38
N LYS A 16 10.08 -23.09 0.91
CA LYS A 16 9.21 -22.40 1.86
C LYS A 16 9.75 -21.03 2.28
N LEU A 17 11.07 -20.87 2.37
CA LEU A 17 11.71 -19.58 2.62
C LEU A 17 11.50 -18.62 1.42
N LEU A 18 11.66 -19.14 0.20
CA LEU A 18 11.42 -18.41 -1.05
C LEU A 18 9.92 -18.09 -1.27
N PHE A 19 8.99 -18.92 -0.78
CA PHE A 19 7.54 -18.64 -0.85
C PHE A 19 7.02 -17.75 0.29
N SER A 20 7.78 -17.58 1.39
CA SER A 20 7.39 -16.67 2.48
C SER A 20 7.70 -15.20 2.16
N GLN A 21 8.57 -14.96 1.18
CA GLN A 21 8.78 -13.65 0.57
C GLN A 21 8.01 -13.58 -0.76
N SER A 22 6.67 -13.51 -0.69
CA SER A 22 5.95 -12.86 -1.79
C SER A 22 6.25 -11.37 -1.66
N GLU A 23 7.38 -10.93 -2.19
CA GLU A 23 7.81 -9.54 -2.10
C GLU A 23 6.72 -8.65 -2.70
N PHE A 24 6.33 -7.57 -2.02
CA PHE A 24 5.24 -6.74 -2.49
C PHE A 24 5.73 -6.00 -3.74
N ASN A 25 4.99 -6.11 -4.84
CA ASN A 25 5.25 -5.37 -6.07
C ASN A 25 3.96 -4.68 -6.52
N VAL A 26 3.44 -3.81 -5.66
CA VAL A 26 2.17 -3.11 -5.88
C VAL A 26 2.48 -1.68 -6.29
N HIS A 27 1.93 -1.28 -7.44
CA HIS A 27 1.90 0.10 -7.92
C HIS A 27 0.44 0.56 -8.02
N LEU A 28 0.10 1.60 -7.29
CA LEU A 28 -1.23 2.22 -7.29
C LEU A 28 -1.26 3.45 -8.18
N TYR A 29 -0.08 4.02 -8.43
CA TYR A 29 0.10 5.25 -9.16
C TYR A 29 0.67 5.00 -10.56
N ASN A 30 0.10 5.65 -11.57
CA ASN A 30 0.65 5.65 -12.92
C ASN A 30 1.39 6.98 -13.18
N PRO A 31 2.73 6.97 -13.29
CA PRO A 31 3.52 8.19 -13.44
C PRO A 31 3.37 8.89 -14.80
N ASP A 32 2.79 8.21 -15.78
CA ASP A 32 2.59 8.74 -17.13
C ASP A 32 1.19 9.37 -17.29
N LYS A 33 0.38 9.38 -16.22
CA LYS A 33 -1.01 9.83 -16.25
C LYS A 33 -1.28 10.96 -15.25
N ILE A 34 -1.85 12.05 -15.73
CA ILE A 34 -2.44 13.08 -14.87
C ILE A 34 -3.80 12.57 -14.37
N LEU A 35 -4.00 12.61 -13.05
CA LEU A 35 -5.26 12.28 -12.40
C LEU A 35 -6.23 13.45 -12.53
N ASP A 36 -7.49 13.15 -12.86
CA ASP A 36 -8.53 14.16 -12.83
C ASP A 36 -9.29 14.16 -11.49
N ARG A 37 -10.09 15.21 -11.27
CA ARG A 37 -10.86 15.40 -10.04
C ARG A 37 -11.94 14.34 -9.85
N GLU A 38 -12.53 13.81 -10.92
CA GLU A 38 -13.57 12.79 -10.83
C GLU A 38 -12.98 11.45 -10.38
N GLU A 39 -11.82 11.09 -10.93
CA GLU A 39 -11.07 9.90 -10.53
C GLU A 39 -10.71 9.95 -9.04
N ILE A 40 -10.13 11.06 -8.60
CA ILE A 40 -9.73 11.26 -7.20
C ILE A 40 -10.94 11.26 -6.25
N SER A 41 -12.09 11.76 -6.71
CA SER A 41 -13.34 11.75 -5.92
C SER A 41 -13.91 10.35 -5.67
N LYS A 42 -13.61 9.39 -6.55
CA LYS A 42 -14.05 7.99 -6.44
C LYS A 42 -13.15 7.17 -5.51
N LEU A 43 -11.93 7.63 -5.25
CA LEU A 43 -10.99 7.00 -4.32
C LEU A 43 -11.44 7.14 -2.86
N LEU A 44 -11.14 6.13 -2.05
CA LEU A 44 -11.19 6.24 -0.60
C LEU A 44 -10.08 7.18 -0.09
N PRO A 45 -10.25 7.79 1.10
CA PRO A 45 -9.21 8.59 1.74
C PRO A 45 -7.87 7.85 1.86
N VAL A 46 -7.92 6.59 2.29
CA VAL A 46 -6.72 5.75 2.42
C VAL A 46 -6.03 5.47 1.09
N GLU A 47 -6.81 5.33 0.00
CA GLU A 47 -6.23 5.14 -1.34
C GLU A 47 -5.51 6.39 -1.82
N ARG A 48 -6.10 7.57 -1.57
CA ARG A 48 -5.45 8.85 -1.91
C ARG A 48 -4.15 9.05 -1.13
N GLU A 49 -4.16 8.80 0.17
CA GLU A 49 -2.98 8.92 1.03
C GLU A 49 -1.85 8.00 0.57
N LEU A 50 -2.18 6.76 0.18
CA LEU A 50 -1.20 5.80 -0.27
C LEU A 50 -0.69 6.09 -1.68
N ILE A 51 -1.54 6.55 -2.60
CA ILE A 51 -1.09 7.04 -3.92
C ILE A 51 -0.18 8.26 -3.75
N GLN A 52 -0.55 9.20 -2.89
CA GLN A 52 0.27 10.38 -2.60
C GLN A 52 1.62 9.99 -1.99
N SER A 53 1.62 9.02 -1.08
CA SER A 53 2.84 8.48 -0.49
C SER A 53 3.67 7.71 -1.51
N GLU A 54 3.05 6.94 -2.41
CA GLU A 54 3.75 6.21 -3.48
C GLU A 54 4.50 7.18 -4.41
N ILE A 55 3.91 8.34 -4.72
CA ILE A 55 4.61 9.39 -5.47
C ILE A 55 5.93 9.73 -4.78
N LEU A 56 5.93 10.00 -3.47
CA LEU A 56 7.16 10.32 -2.73
C LEU A 56 8.11 9.11 -2.62
N ALA A 57 7.57 7.92 -2.40
CA ALA A 57 8.34 6.68 -2.28
C ALA A 57 9.14 6.38 -3.54
N ARG A 58 8.61 6.69 -4.73
CA ARG A 58 9.33 6.54 -6.01
C ARG A 58 10.58 7.42 -6.12
N TYR A 59 10.68 8.48 -5.32
CA TYR A 59 11.89 9.32 -5.20
C TYR A 59 12.75 8.97 -3.98
N GLY A 60 12.46 7.85 -3.32
CA GLY A 60 13.20 7.35 -2.17
C GLY A 60 12.96 8.10 -0.87
N TYR A 61 11.79 8.73 -0.74
CA TYR A 61 11.42 9.43 0.50
C TYR A 61 11.30 8.46 1.68
N ILE A 62 11.90 8.80 2.82
CA ILE A 62 11.85 8.06 4.09
C ILE A 62 10.73 8.66 4.94
N PHE A 63 9.70 7.85 5.22
CA PHE A 63 8.53 8.25 5.98
C PHE A 63 8.81 8.24 7.48
N GLU A 64 8.37 9.29 8.18
CA GLU A 64 8.37 9.33 9.65
C GLU A 64 7.28 8.43 10.25
N ASP A 65 6.16 8.25 9.55
CA ASP A 65 5.14 7.29 9.93
C ASP A 65 5.69 5.86 9.78
N SER A 66 5.90 5.21 10.92
CA SER A 66 6.43 3.84 11.00
C SER A 66 5.60 2.81 10.22
N LEU A 67 4.31 3.05 9.98
CA LEU A 67 3.43 2.15 9.24
C LEU A 67 3.63 2.33 7.74
N LEU A 68 3.69 3.56 7.24
CA LEU A 68 4.01 3.86 5.85
C LEU A 68 5.43 3.40 5.52
N GLN A 69 6.40 3.66 6.40
CA GLN A 69 7.77 3.20 6.20
C GLN A 69 7.83 1.67 6.13
N ARG A 70 7.20 0.95 7.07
CA ARG A 70 7.12 -0.52 7.04
C ARG A 70 6.39 -1.05 5.81
N TYR A 71 5.42 -0.32 5.28
CA TYR A 71 4.71 -0.69 4.06
C TYR A 71 5.63 -0.59 2.84
N PHE A 72 6.26 0.57 2.62
CA PHE A 72 7.11 0.78 1.46
C PHE A 72 8.40 -0.05 1.52
N LEU A 73 8.96 -0.31 2.71
CA LEU A 73 10.10 -1.23 2.87
C LEU A 73 9.81 -2.68 2.43
N LYS A 74 8.53 -3.07 2.30
CA LYS A 74 8.16 -4.38 1.74
C LYS A 74 8.05 -4.37 0.22
N GLN A 75 8.04 -3.19 -0.41
CA GLN A 75 7.95 -3.04 -1.86
C GLN A 75 9.33 -3.26 -2.49
N ILE A 76 9.41 -4.14 -3.48
CA ILE A 76 10.69 -4.43 -4.16
C ILE A 76 11.27 -3.23 -4.90
N TRP A 77 10.40 -2.33 -5.34
CA TRP A 77 10.75 -1.17 -6.14
C TRP A 77 11.16 0.04 -5.30
N TYR A 78 10.97 -0.01 -3.98
CA TYR A 78 11.22 1.13 -3.10
C TYR A 78 12.66 1.11 -2.57
N ASP A 79 13.39 2.18 -2.86
CA ASP A 79 14.76 2.41 -2.36
C ASP A 79 14.80 3.66 -1.49
N ALA A 80 14.93 3.47 -0.17
CA ALA A 80 14.88 4.53 0.82
C ALA A 80 16.18 5.33 0.87
N ASN A 81 16.15 6.61 0.46
CA ASN A 81 17.35 7.43 0.24
C ASN A 81 17.38 8.72 1.07
N THR A 82 16.27 9.46 1.19
CA THR A 82 16.26 10.80 1.81
C THR A 82 15.03 11.05 2.67
N LYS A 83 15.18 11.87 3.72
CA LYS A 83 14.07 12.42 4.52
C LYS A 83 13.57 13.77 4.00
N GLU A 84 14.30 14.37 3.07
CA GLU A 84 13.93 15.65 2.48
C GLU A 84 12.85 15.47 1.42
N PHE A 85 11.96 16.45 1.30
CA PHE A 85 10.92 16.42 0.27
C PHE A 85 11.57 16.45 -1.12
N PRO A 86 11.28 15.48 -2.00
CA PRO A 86 11.95 15.36 -3.29
C PRO A 86 11.49 16.44 -4.28
N VAL A 87 12.35 16.76 -5.25
CA VAL A 87 11.95 17.57 -6.41
C VAL A 87 11.15 16.69 -7.36
N LEU A 88 9.84 16.95 -7.43
CA LEU A 88 8.91 16.16 -8.24
C LEU A 88 8.94 16.57 -9.73
N SER A 89 8.69 15.59 -10.60
CA SER A 89 8.37 15.85 -12.00
C SER A 89 7.10 16.69 -12.14
N GLN A 90 6.87 17.28 -13.33
CA GLN A 90 5.67 18.09 -13.57
C GLN A 90 4.37 17.29 -13.35
N ILE A 91 4.30 16.05 -13.85
CA ILE A 91 3.11 15.19 -13.70
C ILE A 91 2.92 14.82 -12.22
N ASP A 92 3.99 14.40 -11.54
CA ASP A 92 3.93 14.00 -10.14
C ASP A 92 3.56 15.16 -9.23
N SER A 93 4.08 16.36 -9.51
CA SER A 93 3.72 17.59 -8.78
C SER A 93 2.23 17.92 -8.92
N ILE A 94 1.70 17.91 -10.15
CA ILE A 94 0.26 18.14 -10.40
C ILE A 94 -0.59 17.15 -9.62
N ASN A 95 -0.26 15.86 -9.71
CA ASN A 95 -1.03 14.81 -9.05
C ASN A 95 -0.91 14.86 -7.53
N PHE A 96 0.29 15.10 -7.00
CA PHE A 96 0.56 15.18 -5.57
C PHE A 96 -0.27 16.30 -4.92
N TYR A 97 -0.21 17.51 -5.47
CA TYR A 97 -0.94 18.65 -4.91
C TYR A 97 -2.46 18.53 -5.08
N LEU A 98 -2.93 17.86 -6.13
CA LEU A 98 -4.35 17.59 -6.30
C LEU A 98 -4.86 16.58 -5.26
N LEU A 99 -4.10 15.53 -4.98
CA LEU A 99 -4.41 14.56 -3.92
C LEU A 99 -4.40 15.25 -2.55
N GLU A 100 -3.43 16.12 -2.29
CA GLU A 100 -3.35 16.92 -1.06
C GLU A 100 -4.60 17.78 -0.85
N GLU A 101 -5.05 18.49 -1.88
CA GLU A 101 -6.27 19.31 -1.84
C GLU A 101 -7.50 18.49 -1.45
N PHE A 102 -7.62 17.27 -2.00
CA PHE A 102 -8.72 16.37 -1.63
C PHE A 102 -8.57 15.83 -0.21
N ASN A 103 -7.36 15.46 0.22
CA ASN A 103 -7.11 14.91 1.55
C ASN A 103 -7.46 15.92 2.65
N GLN A 104 -7.14 17.20 2.47
CA GLN A 104 -7.51 18.27 3.41
C GLN A 104 -9.03 18.45 3.57
N LYS A 105 -9.83 18.19 2.52
CA LYS A 105 -11.31 18.30 2.59
C LYS A 105 -11.99 17.14 3.32
N ASN A 106 -11.27 16.04 3.62
CA ASN A 106 -11.87 14.77 4.05
C ASN A 106 -12.02 14.58 5.57
N GLU A 107 -11.71 15.56 6.42
CA GLU A 107 -11.93 15.43 7.88
C GLU A 107 -13.40 15.10 8.28
N ARG A 108 -14.38 15.21 7.36
CA ARG A 108 -15.82 14.96 7.63
C ARG A 108 -16.45 13.75 6.94
N THR A 109 -15.83 13.08 5.97
CA THR A 109 -16.53 12.21 4.97
C THR A 109 -16.22 10.72 5.07
N VAL A 110 -15.33 10.29 5.96
CA VAL A 110 -14.84 8.90 5.95
C VAL A 110 -15.94 7.87 6.29
N TRP A 111 -16.90 8.22 7.14
CA TRP A 111 -18.01 7.33 7.51
C TRP A 111 -19.00 7.07 6.35
N GLU A 112 -19.23 8.08 5.51
CA GLU A 112 -20.12 8.01 4.34
C GLU A 112 -19.47 7.23 3.19
N ASN A 113 -18.16 7.40 3.00
CA ASN A 113 -17.41 6.74 1.93
C ASN A 113 -17.25 5.25 2.16
N VAL A 114 -16.97 4.83 3.41
CA VAL A 114 -16.96 3.39 3.66
C VAL A 114 -18.34 2.79 3.44
N LYS A 115 -19.44 3.48 3.76
CA LYS A 115 -20.80 3.01 3.48
C LYS A 115 -21.10 2.78 1.99
N ARG A 116 -20.45 3.47 1.06
CA ARG A 116 -20.72 3.32 -0.40
C ARG A 116 -19.81 2.32 -1.11
N PHE A 117 -18.63 2.04 -0.60
CA PHE A 117 -17.63 1.24 -1.32
C PHE A 117 -17.77 -0.27 -1.07
N ARG A 118 -17.72 -1.06 -2.15
CA ARG A 118 -17.59 -2.53 -2.15
C ARG A 118 -16.72 -2.98 -3.33
N PRO A 119 -15.39 -2.95 -3.19
CA PRO A 119 -14.48 -3.36 -4.24
C PRO A 119 -14.42 -4.90 -4.31
N VAL A 120 -14.29 -5.42 -5.52
CA VAL A 120 -13.81 -6.79 -5.75
C VAL A 120 -12.29 -6.68 -5.80
N LEU A 121 -11.65 -7.05 -4.69
CA LEU A 121 -10.20 -7.01 -4.55
C LEU A 121 -9.62 -8.41 -4.79
N ASP A 122 -8.51 -8.48 -5.51
CA ASP A 122 -7.69 -9.69 -5.51
C ASP A 122 -7.03 -9.90 -4.13
N ASP A 123 -6.40 -11.05 -3.93
CA ASP A 123 -5.87 -11.41 -2.60
C ASP A 123 -4.64 -10.59 -2.20
N VAL A 124 -3.87 -10.07 -3.16
CA VAL A 124 -2.73 -9.17 -2.91
C VAL A 124 -3.24 -7.81 -2.44
N GLN A 125 -4.24 -7.27 -3.15
CA GLN A 125 -4.92 -6.02 -2.81
C GLN A 125 -5.66 -6.13 -1.47
N LYS A 126 -6.29 -7.28 -1.14
CA LYS A 126 -6.88 -7.50 0.19
C LYS A 126 -5.82 -7.46 1.29
N SER A 127 -4.67 -8.10 1.07
CA SER A 127 -3.54 -8.07 2.00
C SER A 127 -3.11 -6.62 2.26
N TYR A 128 -2.92 -5.86 1.18
CA TYR A 128 -2.60 -4.45 1.19
C TYR A 128 -3.61 -3.61 2.00
N PHE A 129 -4.89 -3.68 1.66
CA PHE A 129 -5.93 -2.93 2.37
C PHE A 129 -6.08 -3.37 3.83
N SER A 130 -5.90 -4.66 4.13
CA SER A 130 -5.96 -5.13 5.52
C SER A 130 -4.87 -4.51 6.38
N TYR A 131 -3.63 -4.43 5.88
CA TYR A 131 -2.53 -3.74 6.56
C TYR A 131 -2.83 -2.25 6.83
N CYS A 132 -3.31 -1.54 5.80
CA CYS A 132 -3.61 -0.11 5.90
C CYS A 132 -4.79 0.17 6.83
N PHE A 133 -5.81 -0.68 6.83
CA PHE A 133 -6.98 -0.51 7.69
C PHE A 133 -6.74 -0.98 9.12
N GLU A 134 -5.91 -1.99 9.36
CA GLU A 134 -5.65 -2.49 10.72
C GLU A 134 -5.03 -1.47 11.67
N ASN A 135 -4.39 -0.44 11.12
CA ASN A 135 -3.65 0.57 11.86
C ASN A 135 -4.23 1.98 11.71
N SER A 136 -5.34 2.13 10.99
CA SER A 136 -6.08 3.40 10.91
C SER A 136 -7.27 3.42 11.86
N ASN A 137 -7.79 4.62 12.13
CA ASN A 137 -9.07 4.84 12.83
C ASN A 137 -10.27 4.15 12.14
N TYR A 138 -10.07 3.58 10.94
CA TYR A 138 -11.10 2.96 10.11
C TYR A 138 -11.07 1.43 10.17
N LYS A 139 -10.21 0.81 11.00
CA LYS A 139 -10.08 -0.65 11.20
C LYS A 139 -11.39 -1.40 11.32
N SER A 140 -12.23 -0.99 12.27
CA SER A 140 -13.49 -1.67 12.60
C SER A 140 -14.48 -1.64 11.45
N ILE A 141 -14.51 -0.52 10.74
CA ILE A 141 -15.37 -0.27 9.60
C ILE A 141 -14.91 -1.09 8.39
N ALA A 142 -13.62 -1.02 8.06
CA ALA A 142 -13.03 -1.73 6.92
C ALA A 142 -13.06 -3.26 7.08
N LYS A 143 -12.75 -3.78 8.28
CA LYS A 143 -12.81 -5.22 8.59
C LYS A 143 -14.22 -5.78 8.36
N ARG A 144 -15.25 -5.03 8.77
CA ARG A 144 -16.66 -5.41 8.62
C ARG A 144 -17.14 -5.34 7.17
N LYS A 145 -16.69 -4.33 6.42
CA LYS A 145 -17.15 -4.04 5.06
C LYS A 145 -16.45 -4.84 3.97
N PHE A 146 -15.14 -4.96 4.07
CA PHE A 146 -14.30 -5.54 3.03
C PHE A 146 -13.96 -7.01 3.31
N LYS A 147 -14.45 -7.57 4.43
CA LYS A 147 -14.14 -8.94 4.91
C LYS A 147 -12.63 -9.21 4.95
N LEU A 148 -11.85 -8.17 5.27
CA LEU A 148 -10.39 -8.26 5.32
C LEU A 148 -10.02 -9.24 6.42
N LYS A 149 -9.20 -10.24 6.07
CA LYS A 149 -8.63 -11.16 7.06
C LYS A 149 -7.61 -10.39 7.89
N PRO A 150 -7.51 -10.66 9.21
CA PRO A 150 -6.45 -10.06 10.01
C PRO A 150 -5.10 -10.35 9.37
N PHE A 151 -4.26 -9.31 9.25
CA PHE A 151 -2.93 -9.46 8.66
C PHE A 151 -2.03 -10.08 9.73
N ASN A 152 -1.89 -11.40 9.71
CA ASN A 152 -1.05 -12.11 10.66
C ASN A 152 0.42 -11.85 10.32
N TYR A 153 1.13 -11.19 11.22
CA TYR A 153 2.58 -11.11 11.21
C TYR A 153 3.14 -12.52 11.45
N CYS A 154 3.74 -13.13 10.45
CA CYS A 154 4.70 -14.22 10.61
C CYS A 154 5.91 -13.87 9.75
#